data_AF-A0A961G371-F1
#
_entry.id   AF-A0A961G371-F1
#
_cell.length_a   1.000
_cell.length_b   1.000
_cell.length_c   1.000
_cell.angle_alpha   90.00
_cell.angle_beta   90.00
_cell.angle_gamma   90.00
#
_symmetry.space_group_name_H-M   'P 1'
#
loop_
_entity.id
_entity.type
_entity.pdbx_description
1 polymer ?
#
loop_
_entity_poly.entity_id
_entity_poly.type
_entity_poly.pdbx_seq_one_letter_code
_entity_poly.pdbx_strand_id
1 'polypeptide(L)'
;MRDYFIRRLLLVPVTLLGITMLVFTMTRLTPGGPLENAMLQAMSGAKGEAGKLGKESRGGLSPDQLLRLEEEYDFDKSIPRAYLNWLGVAGKETKRTRGKFDKEATSIEIQLPGSTEKVRVTRDGPRVSALEPVGTANITGWQARIESPESQKIRYARRMGMPADKVEEEFFWQAVIYQPRFEGLFQGYLGRSTNFGDPVSTLIAQRVPISLFYGVLTFLITYGVCVPLGVLKAIRHRTLLDSVTSVLVFLGYSIPSFVLGIFLLTFFAARWGWFPIAGFVSAEFDTLSLPGKIADLFQHAALPLVCYLVGAFAFLTMLVKNNLLDNLAADHVRTAMATGATHREAVFKHALRNSLIPVAATFGGVLTIFVGGNFLIEKVFDIDGMGLLVFNGLLTRDYPVVMGQVTVLALLLLIGNIVSDFLVALADPRVSYR
;
A
#
# COMPACT_ATOMS: atom_id res chain seq x y z
N MET A 1 24.33 1.52 21.65
CA MET A 1 22.99 2.16 21.66
C MET A 1 22.86 3.24 20.59
N ARG A 2 23.46 4.43 20.73
CA ARG A 2 23.37 5.48 19.69
C ARG A 2 23.76 4.98 18.30
N ASP A 3 24.92 4.33 18.20
CA ASP A 3 25.44 3.86 16.90
C ASP A 3 24.58 2.76 16.29
N TYR A 4 23.96 1.91 17.12
CA TYR A 4 23.00 0.92 16.68
C TYR A 4 21.74 1.57 16.09
N PHE A 5 21.14 2.53 16.78
CA PHE A 5 19.96 3.24 16.27
C PHE A 5 20.27 4.05 15.01
N ILE A 6 21.44 4.65 14.92
CA ILE A 6 21.90 5.31 13.68
C ILE A 6 22.02 4.29 12.55
N ARG A 7 22.67 3.14 12.78
CA ARG A 7 22.77 2.07 11.77
C ARG A 7 21.38 1.61 11.33
N ARG A 8 20.46 1.38 12.26
CA ARG A 8 19.11 0.93 11.92
C ARG A 8 18.30 1.98 11.18
N LEU A 9 18.42 3.25 11.55
CA LEU A 9 17.80 4.36 10.83
C LEU A 9 18.36 4.48 9.40
N LEU A 10 19.68 4.33 9.23
CA LEU A 10 20.33 4.32 7.90
C LEU A 10 19.97 3.09 7.05
N LEU A 11 19.58 1.98 7.67
CA LEU A 11 19.08 0.79 6.97
C LEU A 11 17.63 0.98 6.47
N VAL A 12 16.85 1.92 7.02
CA VAL A 12 15.45 2.12 6.60
C VAL A 12 15.34 2.48 5.12
N PRO A 13 16.04 3.51 4.58
CA PRO A 13 15.95 3.82 3.16
C PRO A 13 16.42 2.66 2.27
N VAL A 14 17.51 1.98 2.64
CA VAL A 14 18.04 0.85 1.85
C VAL A 14 17.03 -0.30 1.79
N THR A 15 16.45 -0.65 2.93
CA THR A 15 15.45 -1.73 3.01
C THR A 15 14.16 -1.35 2.28
N LEU A 16 13.70 -0.10 2.42
CA LEU A 16 12.52 0.41 1.73
C LEU A 16 12.71 0.38 0.21
N LEU A 17 13.90 0.78 -0.29
CA LEU A 17 14.24 0.68 -1.70
C LEU A 17 14.27 -0.77 -2.18
N GLY A 18 14.84 -1.68 -1.38
CA GLY A 18 14.83 -3.12 -1.68
C GLY A 18 13.41 -3.69 -1.82
N ILE A 19 12.53 -3.40 -0.85
CA ILE A 19 11.13 -3.86 -0.85
C ILE A 19 10.38 -3.26 -2.04
N THR A 20 10.45 -1.94 -2.23
CA THR A 20 9.69 -1.27 -3.31
C THR A 20 10.21 -1.63 -4.69
N MET A 21 11.52 -1.81 -4.89
CA MET A 21 12.09 -2.28 -6.16
C MET A 21 11.64 -3.70 -6.50
N LEU A 22 11.62 -4.60 -5.51
CA LEU A 22 11.13 -5.97 -5.69
C LEU A 22 9.67 -5.96 -6.13
N VAL A 23 8.81 -5.25 -5.40
CA VAL A 23 7.37 -5.19 -5.69
C VAL A 23 7.12 -4.50 -7.03
N PHE A 24 7.82 -3.39 -7.32
CA PHE A 24 7.73 -2.69 -8.60
C PHE A 24 8.16 -3.57 -9.79
N THR A 25 9.17 -4.41 -9.59
CA THR A 25 9.60 -5.37 -10.62
C THR A 25 8.54 -6.46 -10.81
N MET A 26 7.98 -6.99 -9.72
CA MET A 26 6.91 -7.98 -9.80
C MET A 26 5.70 -7.46 -10.56
N THR A 27 5.22 -6.23 -10.31
CA THR A 27 4.06 -5.67 -11.02
C THR A 27 4.25 -5.53 -12.53
N ARG A 28 5.51 -5.49 -13.01
CA ARG A 28 5.86 -5.42 -14.44
C ARG A 28 6.09 -6.77 -15.08
N LEU A 29 6.40 -7.79 -14.29
CA LEU A 29 6.66 -9.16 -14.77
C LEU A 29 5.45 -10.08 -14.64
N THR A 30 4.49 -9.73 -13.78
CA THR A 30 3.26 -10.50 -13.62
C THR A 30 2.40 -10.42 -14.89
N PRO A 31 1.88 -11.55 -15.38
CA PRO A 31 0.93 -11.56 -16.49
C PRO A 31 -0.34 -10.77 -16.10
N GLY A 32 -0.91 -10.03 -17.04
CA GLY A 32 -2.01 -9.12 -16.79
C GLY A 32 -1.59 -7.78 -16.17
N GLY A 33 -0.35 -7.34 -16.41
CA GLY A 33 0.21 -6.10 -15.90
C GLY A 33 -0.56 -4.83 -16.33
N PRO A 34 -0.16 -3.63 -15.82
CA PRO A 34 -0.87 -2.38 -16.07
C PRO A 34 -1.10 -2.09 -17.56
N LEU A 35 -0.07 -2.29 -18.37
CA LEU A 35 -0.12 -2.08 -19.82
C LEU A 35 -1.09 -3.05 -20.50
N GLU A 36 -1.07 -4.33 -20.17
CA GLU A 36 -1.96 -5.33 -20.77
C GLU A 36 -3.43 -5.04 -20.43
N ASN A 37 -3.73 -4.61 -19.20
CA ASN A 37 -5.09 -4.20 -18.82
C ASN A 37 -5.53 -2.95 -19.58
N ALA A 38 -4.66 -1.95 -19.69
CA ALA A 38 -4.95 -0.73 -20.44
C ALA A 38 -5.19 -1.05 -21.93
N MET A 39 -4.40 -1.97 -22.51
CA MET A 39 -4.62 -2.46 -23.87
C MET A 39 -5.95 -3.18 -24.02
N LEU A 40 -6.29 -4.08 -23.08
CA LEU A 40 -7.57 -4.79 -23.08
C LEU A 40 -8.77 -3.83 -22.97
N GLN A 41 -8.68 -2.82 -22.10
CA GLN A 41 -9.70 -1.78 -21.95
C GLN A 41 -9.84 -0.92 -23.22
N ALA A 42 -8.72 -0.54 -23.83
CA ALA A 42 -8.76 0.24 -25.06
C ALA A 42 -9.32 -0.59 -26.24
N MET A 43 -9.01 -1.89 -26.31
CA MET A 43 -9.60 -2.81 -27.29
C MET A 43 -11.10 -3.09 -27.05
N SER A 44 -11.53 -3.21 -25.78
CA SER A 44 -12.95 -3.43 -25.46
C SER A 44 -13.79 -2.17 -25.68
N GLY A 45 -13.26 -0.98 -25.37
CA GLY A 45 -13.87 0.31 -25.70
C GLY A 45 -14.02 0.51 -27.21
N ALA A 46 -12.98 0.17 -27.99
CA ALA A 46 -13.03 0.22 -29.45
C ALA A 46 -14.04 -0.78 -30.04
N LYS A 47 -14.24 -1.95 -29.42
CA LYS A 47 -15.30 -2.90 -29.82
C LYS A 47 -16.72 -2.37 -29.53
N GLY A 48 -16.90 -1.59 -28.47
CA GLY A 48 -18.17 -0.93 -28.15
C GLY A 48 -18.58 0.13 -29.18
N GLU A 49 -17.61 0.86 -29.73
CA GLU A 49 -17.84 1.83 -30.82
C GLU A 49 -17.97 1.15 -32.20
N ALA A 50 -17.23 0.07 -32.45
CA ALA A 50 -17.32 -0.71 -33.70
C ALA A 50 -18.68 -1.43 -33.89
N GLY A 51 -19.51 -1.52 -32.85
CA GLY A 51 -20.90 -1.99 -32.96
C GLY A 51 -21.81 -1.08 -33.82
N LYS A 52 -21.36 0.13 -34.18
CA LYS A 52 -22.11 1.08 -35.03
C LYS A 52 -21.59 1.25 -36.46
N LEU A 53 -20.42 0.72 -36.81
CA LEU A 53 -19.90 0.77 -38.17
C LEU A 53 -19.21 -0.53 -38.57
N GLY A 54 -19.72 -1.15 -39.63
CA GLY A 54 -18.95 -1.86 -40.65
C GLY A 54 -17.91 -2.89 -40.20
N LYS A 55 -18.24 -4.15 -40.45
CA LYS A 55 -17.47 -5.37 -40.18
C LYS A 55 -16.15 -5.45 -40.99
N GLU A 56 -15.16 -4.59 -40.73
CA GLU A 56 -13.87 -4.68 -41.44
C GLU A 56 -12.63 -4.06 -40.74
N SER A 57 -12.71 -3.68 -39.47
CA SER A 57 -11.50 -3.41 -38.68
C SER A 57 -11.07 -4.67 -37.96
N ARG A 58 -9.95 -5.29 -38.37
CA ARG A 58 -9.22 -6.28 -37.55
C ARG A 58 -8.99 -5.65 -36.18
N GLY A 59 -9.80 -6.07 -35.19
CA GLY A 59 -9.96 -5.39 -33.91
C GLY A 59 -8.74 -5.51 -33.00
N GLY A 60 -7.74 -4.67 -33.24
CA GLY A 60 -6.58 -4.43 -32.39
C GLY A 60 -6.29 -2.93 -32.27
N LEU A 61 -5.47 -2.55 -31.29
CA LEU A 61 -4.99 -1.17 -31.12
C LEU A 61 -4.07 -0.79 -32.28
N SER A 62 -4.17 0.44 -32.76
CA SER A 62 -3.19 0.94 -33.74
C SER A 62 -1.80 0.98 -33.09
N PRO A 63 -0.70 0.82 -33.87
CA PRO A 63 0.65 0.89 -33.33
C PRO A 63 0.89 2.18 -32.54
N ASP A 64 0.41 3.32 -33.02
CA ASP A 64 0.53 4.61 -32.32
C ASP A 64 -0.22 4.63 -30.98
N GLN A 65 -1.42 4.02 -30.90
CA GLN A 65 -2.17 3.90 -29.66
C GLN A 65 -1.42 3.04 -28.65
N LEU A 66 -0.88 1.90 -29.09
CA LEU A 66 -0.09 1.04 -28.24
C LEU A 66 1.15 1.76 -27.68
N LEU A 67 1.90 2.44 -28.55
CA LEU A 67 3.09 3.20 -28.14
C LEU A 67 2.76 4.30 -27.12
N ARG A 68 1.58 4.95 -27.22
CA ARG A 68 1.11 5.93 -26.23
C ARG A 68 0.82 5.30 -24.88
N LEU A 69 0.16 4.15 -24.85
CA LEU A 69 -0.10 3.42 -23.61
C LEU A 69 1.21 2.97 -22.95
N GLU A 70 2.19 2.49 -23.73
CA GLU A 70 3.50 2.12 -23.18
C GLU A 70 4.17 3.29 -22.47
N GLU A 71 4.12 4.47 -23.09
CA GLU A 71 4.68 5.69 -22.54
C GLU A 71 4.00 6.13 -21.24
N GLU A 72 2.68 6.05 -21.18
CA GLU A 72 1.89 6.46 -20.00
C GLU A 72 2.28 5.67 -18.74
N TYR A 73 2.51 4.37 -18.90
CA TYR A 73 2.90 3.47 -17.82
C TYR A 73 4.44 3.30 -17.67
N ASP A 74 5.24 4.09 -18.40
CA ASP A 74 6.72 3.99 -18.49
C ASP A 74 7.20 2.55 -18.83
N PHE A 75 6.46 1.82 -19.67
CA PHE A 75 6.83 0.50 -20.21
C PHE A 75 7.73 0.61 -21.45
N ASP A 76 7.91 1.82 -21.98
CA ASP A 76 8.90 2.17 -23.00
C ASP A 76 10.35 2.18 -22.45
N LYS A 77 10.50 2.27 -21.12
CA LYS A 77 11.78 2.35 -20.41
C LYS A 77 12.18 1.03 -19.78
N SER A 78 13.48 0.85 -19.55
CA SER A 78 13.99 -0.27 -18.76
C SER A 78 13.44 -0.22 -17.33
N ILE A 79 13.26 -1.38 -16.69
CA ILE A 79 12.71 -1.48 -15.33
C ILE A 79 13.47 -0.57 -14.33
N PRO A 80 14.82 -0.54 -14.31
CA PRO A 80 15.54 0.34 -13.40
C PRO A 80 15.25 1.82 -13.66
N ARG A 81 15.17 2.23 -14.94
CA ARG A 81 14.88 3.64 -15.29
C ARG A 81 13.46 4.03 -14.89
N ALA A 82 12.49 3.14 -15.14
CA ALA A 82 11.11 3.38 -14.77
C ALA A 82 10.91 3.41 -13.24
N TYR A 83 11.65 2.58 -12.50
CA TYR A 83 11.68 2.62 -11.04
C TYR A 83 12.27 3.94 -10.52
N LEU A 84 13.36 4.43 -11.13
CA LEU A 84 13.93 5.75 -10.79
C LEU A 84 12.97 6.91 -11.10
N ASN A 85 12.16 6.81 -12.16
CA ASN A 85 11.08 7.77 -12.42
C ASN A 85 10.01 7.69 -11.32
N TRP A 86 9.61 6.48 -10.91
CA TRP A 86 8.61 6.28 -9.85
C TRP A 86 9.10 6.80 -8.48
N LEU A 87 10.38 6.64 -8.18
CA LEU A 87 11.00 7.27 -7.00
C LEU A 87 11.05 8.80 -7.09
N GLY A 88 11.00 9.36 -8.30
CA GLY A 88 11.14 10.79 -8.56
C GLY A 88 12.59 11.28 -8.54
N VAL A 89 13.55 10.38 -8.72
CA VAL A 89 14.99 10.70 -8.83
C VAL A 89 15.38 10.96 -10.29
N ALA A 90 14.71 10.27 -11.23
CA ALA A 90 14.82 10.57 -12.65
C ALA A 90 13.68 11.50 -13.08
N GLY A 91 13.99 12.45 -13.97
CA GLY A 91 12.97 13.30 -14.58
C GLY A 91 12.02 12.47 -15.42
N LYS A 92 10.79 12.26 -14.91
CA LYS A 92 9.73 11.58 -15.63
C LYS A 92 9.29 12.48 -16.79
N GLU A 93 9.17 11.90 -17.98
CA GLU A 93 8.66 12.64 -19.13
C GLU A 93 7.18 12.89 -18.91
N THR A 94 6.78 14.15 -18.75
CA THR A 94 5.38 14.56 -18.56
C THR A 94 4.95 15.46 -19.70
N LYS A 95 3.63 15.66 -19.88
CA LYS A 95 3.05 16.50 -20.94
C LYS A 95 3.69 16.18 -22.30
N ARG A 96 3.35 15.02 -22.87
CA ARG A 96 3.97 14.52 -24.11
C ARG A 96 3.10 14.83 -25.32
N THR A 97 3.70 15.31 -26.40
CA THR A 97 3.07 15.35 -27.73
C THR A 97 4.01 14.73 -28.74
N ARG A 98 3.44 14.05 -29.75
CA ARG A 98 4.18 13.41 -30.83
C ARG A 98 3.87 14.05 -32.18
N GLY A 99 4.87 14.05 -33.05
CA GLY A 99 4.70 14.34 -34.47
C GLY A 99 5.45 13.33 -35.33
N LYS A 100 4.85 12.97 -36.47
CA LYS A 100 5.43 12.07 -37.46
C LYS A 100 6.14 12.87 -38.54
N PHE A 101 7.41 12.59 -38.78
CA PHE A 101 8.13 13.22 -39.88
C PHE A 101 7.63 12.67 -41.22
N ASP A 102 7.52 13.52 -42.23
CA ASP A 102 7.35 13.08 -43.61
C ASP A 102 8.59 12.31 -44.07
N LYS A 103 8.43 11.41 -45.06
CA LYS A 103 9.44 10.38 -45.43
C LYS A 103 10.86 10.93 -45.63
N GLU A 104 10.99 12.15 -46.15
CA GLU A 104 12.28 12.79 -46.43
C GLU A 104 12.57 14.00 -45.52
N ALA A 105 11.62 14.41 -44.68
CA ALA A 105 11.77 15.60 -43.85
C ALA A 105 12.72 15.35 -42.67
N THR A 106 13.60 16.32 -42.43
CA THR A 106 14.51 16.37 -41.28
C THR A 106 14.00 17.27 -40.17
N SER A 107 12.99 18.11 -40.43
CA SER A 107 12.36 18.99 -39.45
C SER A 107 10.85 18.81 -39.43
N ILE A 108 10.25 18.93 -38.25
CA ILE A 108 8.80 18.88 -38.05
C ILE A 108 8.35 19.95 -37.05
N GLU A 109 7.18 20.53 -37.27
CA GLU A 109 6.52 21.42 -36.30
C GLU A 109 5.49 20.65 -35.48
N ILE A 110 5.64 20.67 -34.15
CA ILE A 110 4.79 19.95 -33.21
C ILE A 110 4.16 20.95 -32.25
N GLN A 111 2.86 20.80 -32.01
CA GLN A 111 2.13 21.61 -31.04
C GLN A 111 2.48 21.20 -29.61
N LEU A 112 2.75 22.17 -28.74
CA LEU A 112 2.98 21.93 -27.33
C LEU A 112 1.70 21.40 -26.66
N PRO A 113 1.79 20.37 -25.81
CA PRO A 113 0.62 19.82 -25.13
C PRO A 113 -0.13 20.89 -24.32
N GLY A 114 -1.43 21.04 -24.60
CA GLY A 114 -2.30 22.00 -23.92
C GLY A 114 -2.10 23.47 -24.34
N SER A 115 -1.35 23.74 -25.41
CA SER A 115 -1.11 25.08 -25.96
C SER A 115 -1.34 25.10 -27.47
N THR A 116 -1.57 26.28 -28.06
CA THR A 116 -1.57 26.49 -29.52
C THR A 116 -0.18 26.75 -30.09
N GLU A 117 0.81 26.95 -29.22
CA GLU A 117 2.21 27.19 -29.59
C GLU A 117 2.83 25.95 -30.24
N LYS A 118 3.70 26.17 -31.23
CA LYS A 118 4.41 25.12 -31.95
C LYS A 118 5.91 25.23 -31.74
N VAL A 119 6.58 24.09 -31.84
CA VAL A 119 8.02 23.97 -31.73
C VAL A 119 8.53 23.15 -32.90
N ARG A 120 9.61 23.62 -33.52
CA ARG A 120 10.28 22.92 -34.60
C ARG A 120 11.34 22.01 -34.01
N VAL A 121 11.24 20.72 -34.33
CA VAL A 121 12.22 19.70 -33.97
C VAL A 121 12.96 19.29 -35.23
N THR A 122 14.27 19.43 -35.22
CA THR A 122 15.14 18.94 -36.30
C THR A 122 15.87 17.69 -35.81
N ARG A 123 15.92 16.65 -36.66
CA ARG A 123 16.62 15.40 -36.38
C ARG A 123 17.93 15.31 -37.17
N ASP A 124 18.93 14.69 -36.55
CA ASP A 124 20.11 14.14 -37.23
C ASP A 124 20.15 12.63 -36.90
N GLY A 125 19.64 11.83 -37.84
CA GLY A 125 19.37 10.40 -37.60
C GLY A 125 18.52 10.18 -36.34
N PRO A 126 18.99 9.38 -35.36
CA PRO A 126 18.28 9.11 -34.11
C PRO A 126 18.47 10.18 -33.01
N ARG A 127 19.13 11.30 -33.30
CA ARG A 127 19.37 12.38 -32.33
C ARG A 127 18.58 13.63 -32.70
N VAL A 128 18.23 14.41 -31.69
CA VAL A 128 17.70 15.77 -31.90
C VAL A 128 18.89 16.67 -32.20
N SER A 129 18.88 17.32 -33.36
CA SER A 129 19.91 18.29 -33.75
C SER A 129 19.55 19.72 -33.31
N ALA A 130 18.27 20.08 -33.37
CA ALA A 130 17.79 21.39 -32.93
C ALA A 130 16.34 21.31 -32.38
N LEU A 131 16.06 22.15 -31.39
CA LEU A 131 14.72 22.39 -30.84
C LEU A 131 14.49 23.90 -30.79
N GLU A 132 13.65 24.41 -31.69
CA GLU A 132 13.47 25.85 -31.93
C GLU A 132 12.01 26.28 -31.74
N PRO A 133 11.74 27.42 -31.09
CA PRO A 133 10.38 27.92 -30.96
C PRO A 133 9.86 28.39 -32.32
N VAL A 134 8.59 28.12 -32.63
CA VAL A 134 7.92 28.72 -33.78
C VAL A 134 7.15 29.95 -33.29
N GLY A 135 7.57 31.15 -33.71
CA GLY A 135 6.99 32.41 -33.25
C GLY A 135 7.40 32.75 -31.81
N THR A 136 6.43 33.04 -30.94
CA THR A 136 6.65 33.44 -29.54
C THR A 136 6.60 32.27 -28.55
N ALA A 137 6.72 31.02 -29.04
CA ALA A 137 6.57 29.84 -28.22
C ALA A 137 7.62 29.77 -27.10
N ASN A 138 7.19 29.48 -25.86
CA ASN A 138 8.12 29.32 -24.75
C ASN A 138 8.61 27.86 -24.65
N ILE A 139 9.85 27.62 -25.09
CA ILE A 139 10.48 26.30 -25.06
C ILE A 139 11.26 26.01 -23.78
N THR A 140 11.23 26.90 -22.79
CA THR A 140 12.01 26.73 -21.55
C THR A 140 11.60 25.47 -20.80
N GLY A 141 12.55 24.56 -20.58
CA GLY A 141 12.32 23.29 -19.88
C GLY A 141 11.70 22.18 -20.74
N TRP A 142 11.42 22.42 -22.03
CA TRP A 142 11.01 21.37 -22.96
C TRP A 142 12.21 20.62 -23.49
N GLN A 143 12.05 19.32 -23.70
CA GLN A 143 13.03 18.44 -24.32
C GLN A 143 12.35 17.66 -25.43
N ALA A 144 13.16 17.17 -26.38
CA ALA A 144 12.68 16.31 -27.45
C ALA A 144 13.54 15.04 -27.50
N ARG A 145 12.92 13.94 -27.93
CA ARG A 145 13.60 12.71 -28.31
C ARG A 145 13.08 12.22 -29.65
N ILE A 146 13.95 11.59 -30.44
CA ILE A 146 13.60 10.98 -31.72
C ILE A 146 13.43 9.48 -31.53
N GLU A 147 12.33 8.92 -32.04
CA GLU A 147 12.13 7.48 -32.14
C GLU A 147 12.33 7.04 -33.59
N SER A 148 13.29 6.12 -33.80
CA SER A 148 13.52 5.55 -35.13
C SER A 148 12.44 4.53 -35.49
N PRO A 149 12.09 4.37 -36.78
CA PRO A 149 11.19 3.33 -37.25
C PRO A 149 11.57 1.94 -36.75
N GLU A 150 12.88 1.63 -36.79
CA GLU A 150 13.42 0.34 -36.39
C GLU A 150 13.23 0.09 -34.89
N SER A 151 13.49 1.09 -34.03
CA SER A 151 13.28 0.96 -32.59
C SER A 151 11.81 0.73 -32.22
N GLN A 152 10.89 1.39 -32.94
CA GLN A 152 9.45 1.21 -32.75
C GLN A 152 9.00 -0.17 -33.21
N LYS A 153 9.51 -0.64 -34.36
CA LYS A 153 9.23 -1.98 -34.91
C LYS A 153 9.69 -3.09 -33.96
N ILE A 154 10.91 -3.01 -33.43
CA ILE A 154 11.44 -3.99 -32.46
C ILE A 154 10.61 -4.00 -31.17
N ARG A 155 10.21 -2.82 -30.67
CA ARG A 155 9.39 -2.68 -29.46
C ARG A 155 8.01 -3.28 -29.66
N TYR A 156 7.36 -2.96 -30.78
CA TYR A 156 6.07 -3.52 -31.18
C TYR A 156 6.12 -5.05 -31.30
N ALA A 157 7.10 -5.58 -32.02
CA ALA A 157 7.30 -7.01 -32.23
C ALA A 157 7.41 -7.78 -30.90
N ARG A 158 8.23 -7.25 -29.95
CA ARG A 158 8.41 -7.82 -28.62
C ARG A 158 7.08 -7.93 -27.85
N ARG A 159 6.21 -6.92 -27.97
CA ARG A 159 4.91 -6.90 -27.27
C ARG A 159 3.91 -7.86 -27.88
N MET A 160 3.89 -7.95 -29.19
CA MET A 160 3.03 -8.88 -29.91
C MET A 160 3.54 -10.32 -29.87
N GLY A 161 4.68 -10.57 -29.20
CA GLY A 161 5.27 -11.90 -29.08
C GLY A 161 5.72 -12.47 -30.43
N MET A 162 6.04 -11.60 -31.39
CA MET A 162 6.42 -12.00 -32.75
C MET A 162 7.83 -11.51 -33.13
N PRO A 163 8.50 -12.19 -34.07
CA PRO A 163 9.74 -11.71 -34.66
C PRO A 163 9.57 -10.37 -35.38
N ALA A 164 10.57 -9.48 -35.30
CA ALA A 164 10.49 -8.13 -35.87
C ALA A 164 10.34 -8.12 -37.40
N ASP A 165 10.90 -9.12 -38.09
CA ASP A 165 10.76 -9.36 -39.52
C ASP A 165 9.31 -9.61 -39.95
N LYS A 166 8.44 -10.09 -39.05
CA LYS A 166 7.03 -10.40 -39.34
C LYS A 166 6.06 -9.24 -39.08
N VAL A 167 6.56 -8.09 -38.65
CA VAL A 167 5.73 -6.90 -38.42
C VAL A 167 5.46 -6.22 -39.76
N GLU A 168 4.19 -6.23 -40.19
CA GLU A 168 3.70 -5.66 -41.45
C GLU A 168 3.46 -4.15 -41.35
N GLU A 169 3.26 -3.62 -40.14
CA GLU A 169 2.98 -2.22 -39.90
C GLU A 169 4.17 -1.31 -40.24
N GLU A 170 3.90 -0.24 -40.99
CA GLU A 170 4.89 0.78 -41.30
C GLU A 170 5.09 1.73 -40.12
N PHE A 171 6.35 1.90 -39.70
CA PHE A 171 6.75 2.87 -38.68
C PHE A 171 7.47 4.05 -39.33
N PHE A 172 7.25 5.24 -38.79
CA PHE A 172 7.84 6.49 -39.27
C PHE A 172 8.77 7.06 -38.21
N TRP A 173 9.68 7.93 -38.63
CA TRP A 173 10.41 8.76 -37.69
C TRP A 173 9.40 9.57 -36.88
N GLN A 174 9.51 9.53 -35.55
CA GLN A 174 8.66 10.31 -34.67
C GLN A 174 9.52 11.19 -33.78
N ALA A 175 9.10 12.44 -33.59
CA ALA A 175 9.62 13.30 -32.53
C ALA A 175 8.61 13.31 -31.38
N VAL A 176 9.11 13.08 -30.18
CA VAL A 176 8.34 13.18 -28.93
C VAL A 176 8.87 14.39 -28.18
N ILE A 177 8.02 15.40 -28.00
CA ILE A 177 8.30 16.56 -27.16
C ILE A 177 7.71 16.30 -25.79
N TYR A 178 8.48 16.53 -24.74
CA TYR A 178 8.08 16.31 -23.36
C TYR A 178 8.71 17.34 -22.41
N GLN A 179 8.10 17.50 -21.24
CA GLN A 179 8.66 18.27 -20.15
C GLN A 179 9.09 17.32 -19.02
N PRO A 180 10.38 17.23 -18.66
CA PRO A 180 10.81 16.40 -17.55
C PRO A 180 10.32 16.99 -16.24
N ARG A 181 9.70 16.15 -15.40
CA ARG A 181 9.25 16.52 -14.06
C ARG A 181 9.79 15.53 -13.03
N PHE A 182 10.35 16.05 -11.96
CA PHE A 182 10.77 15.26 -10.81
C PHE A 182 9.58 15.10 -9.87
N GLU A 183 8.68 14.18 -10.24
CA GLU A 183 7.51 13.78 -9.45
C GLU A 183 7.58 12.29 -9.17
N GLY A 184 7.60 11.91 -7.89
CA GLY A 184 7.62 10.52 -7.47
C GLY A 184 7.60 10.39 -5.96
N LEU A 185 7.96 9.20 -5.46
CA LEU A 185 7.87 8.85 -4.05
C LEU A 185 8.53 9.90 -3.13
N PHE A 186 9.73 10.37 -3.48
CA PHE A 186 10.45 11.33 -2.63
C PHE A 186 9.82 12.73 -2.61
N GLN A 187 8.96 13.05 -3.57
CA GLN A 187 8.17 14.28 -3.59
C GLN A 187 6.75 14.08 -3.04
N GLY A 188 6.44 12.90 -2.47
CA GLY A 188 5.12 12.56 -1.95
C GLY A 188 4.09 12.17 -3.02
N TYR A 189 4.55 11.92 -4.26
CA TYR A 189 3.69 11.50 -5.36
C TYR A 189 3.77 9.99 -5.58
N LEU A 190 2.71 9.28 -5.17
CA LEU A 190 2.61 7.82 -5.31
C LEU A 190 2.02 7.37 -6.66
N GLY A 191 1.82 8.30 -7.59
CA GLY A 191 1.10 8.06 -8.84
C GLY A 191 -0.38 8.42 -8.75
N ARG A 192 -1.10 8.14 -9.83
CA ARG A 192 -2.56 8.25 -9.92
C ARG A 192 -3.16 6.87 -10.04
N SER A 193 -4.29 6.68 -9.40
CA SER A 193 -5.10 5.48 -9.54
C SER A 193 -5.51 5.31 -11.00
N THR A 194 -5.38 4.09 -11.52
CA THR A 194 -5.84 3.77 -12.88
C THR A 194 -7.37 3.65 -12.96
N ASN A 195 -8.01 3.37 -11.83
CA ASN A 195 -9.46 3.17 -11.76
C ASN A 195 -10.21 4.46 -11.42
N PHE A 196 -9.75 5.20 -10.40
CA PHE A 196 -10.36 6.43 -9.91
C PHE A 196 -9.83 7.68 -10.63
N GLY A 197 -8.62 7.62 -11.20
CA GLY A 197 -7.96 8.79 -11.80
C GLY A 197 -7.40 9.79 -10.77
N ASP A 198 -7.69 9.62 -9.48
CA ASP A 198 -7.22 10.49 -8.41
C ASP A 198 -5.78 10.18 -7.98
N PRO A 199 -5.05 11.14 -7.39
CA PRO A 199 -3.76 10.88 -6.75
C PRO A 199 -3.89 9.84 -5.65
N VAL A 200 -3.01 8.84 -5.65
CA VAL A 200 -3.01 7.74 -4.67
C VAL A 200 -2.82 8.28 -3.24
N SER A 201 -2.02 9.33 -3.07
CA SER A 201 -1.83 9.99 -1.78
C SER A 201 -3.14 10.54 -1.20
N THR A 202 -4.01 11.11 -2.05
CA THR A 202 -5.33 11.61 -1.65
C THR A 202 -6.26 10.48 -1.26
N LEU A 203 -6.30 9.40 -2.04
CA LEU A 203 -7.10 8.21 -1.73
C LEU A 203 -6.69 7.62 -0.38
N ILE A 204 -5.39 7.44 -0.15
CA ILE A 204 -4.85 6.96 1.13
C ILE A 204 -5.26 7.92 2.27
N ALA A 205 -5.03 9.22 2.11
CA ALA A 205 -5.32 10.21 3.15
C ALA A 205 -6.79 10.22 3.58
N GLN A 206 -7.72 9.95 2.66
CA GLN A 206 -9.15 9.86 2.97
C GLN A 206 -9.51 8.61 3.79
N ARG A 207 -8.78 7.50 3.64
CA ARG A 207 -9.11 6.21 4.29
C ARG A 207 -8.34 5.96 5.58
N VAL A 208 -7.16 6.56 5.71
CA VAL A 208 -6.31 6.46 6.90
C VAL A 208 -7.07 6.75 8.21
N PRO A 209 -7.93 7.79 8.33
CA PRO A 209 -8.63 8.06 9.59
C PRO A 209 -9.49 6.90 10.09
N ILE A 210 -10.19 6.20 9.17
CA ILE A 210 -11.05 5.06 9.52
C ILE A 210 -10.20 3.86 9.97
N SER A 211 -9.15 3.53 9.23
CA SER A 211 -8.25 2.44 9.62
C SER A 211 -7.50 2.76 10.92
N LEU A 212 -7.11 4.02 11.12
CA LEU A 212 -6.44 4.47 12.33
C LEU A 212 -7.38 4.36 13.54
N PHE A 213 -8.65 4.71 13.38
CA PHE A 213 -9.66 4.53 14.42
C PHE A 213 -9.74 3.08 14.89
N TYR A 214 -9.92 2.13 13.97
CA TYR A 214 -9.97 0.71 14.32
C TYR A 214 -8.65 0.20 14.88
N GLY A 215 -7.52 0.60 14.28
CA GLY A 215 -6.20 0.17 14.73
C GLY A 215 -5.85 0.65 16.13
N VAL A 216 -6.07 1.93 16.43
CA VAL A 216 -5.81 2.52 17.75
C VAL A 216 -6.74 1.92 18.79
N LEU A 217 -8.03 1.80 18.51
CA LEU A 217 -8.98 1.24 19.46
C LEU A 217 -8.71 -0.24 19.72
N THR A 218 -8.38 -1.01 18.68
CA THR A 218 -7.95 -2.40 18.80
C THR A 218 -6.69 -2.50 19.65
N PHE A 219 -5.70 -1.64 19.44
CA PHE A 219 -4.50 -1.59 20.25
C PHE A 219 -4.81 -1.31 21.72
N LEU A 220 -5.55 -0.24 22.03
CA LEU A 220 -5.86 0.18 23.39
C LEU A 220 -6.63 -0.90 24.16
N ILE A 221 -7.68 -1.47 23.54
CA ILE A 221 -8.50 -2.50 24.18
C ILE A 221 -7.70 -3.79 24.34
N THR A 222 -6.98 -4.22 23.30
CA THR A 222 -6.20 -5.48 23.35
C THR A 222 -5.13 -5.41 24.42
N TYR A 223 -4.31 -4.36 24.46
CA TYR A 223 -3.28 -4.23 25.50
C TYR A 223 -3.90 -4.00 26.89
N GLY A 224 -4.95 -3.19 26.98
CA GLY A 224 -5.64 -2.88 28.23
C GLY A 224 -6.34 -4.08 28.88
N VAL A 225 -6.84 -5.04 28.08
CA VAL A 225 -7.52 -6.24 28.58
C VAL A 225 -6.58 -7.44 28.66
N CYS A 226 -5.82 -7.72 27.60
CA CYS A 226 -5.05 -8.96 27.50
C CYS A 226 -3.81 -8.98 28.38
N VAL A 227 -3.16 -7.83 28.63
CA VAL A 227 -2.00 -7.79 29.54
C VAL A 227 -2.45 -8.10 30.97
N PRO A 228 -3.45 -7.42 31.57
CA PRO A 228 -3.95 -7.78 32.89
C PRO A 228 -4.52 -9.20 32.95
N LEU A 229 -5.26 -9.63 31.93
CA LEU A 229 -5.81 -10.99 31.87
C LEU A 229 -4.70 -12.05 31.82
N GLY A 230 -3.66 -11.85 31.02
CA GLY A 230 -2.50 -12.74 30.93
C GLY A 230 -1.77 -12.85 32.28
N VAL A 231 -1.56 -11.71 32.95
CA VAL A 231 -0.99 -11.67 34.30
C VAL A 231 -1.86 -12.42 35.30
N LEU A 232 -3.17 -12.16 35.31
CA LEU A 232 -4.12 -12.83 36.20
C LEU A 232 -4.13 -14.35 35.99
N LYS A 233 -4.09 -14.80 34.73
CA LYS A 233 -4.06 -16.21 34.36
C LYS A 233 -2.76 -16.91 34.78
N ALA A 234 -1.62 -16.21 34.76
CA ALA A 234 -0.36 -16.75 35.24
C ALA A 234 -0.35 -16.88 36.77
N ILE A 235 -0.83 -15.86 37.50
CA ILE A 235 -0.93 -15.90 38.97
C ILE A 235 -1.90 -17.00 39.44
N ARG A 236 -3.03 -17.15 38.74
CA ARG A 236 -4.05 -18.16 39.04
C ARG A 236 -3.94 -19.39 38.14
N HIS A 237 -2.73 -19.79 37.79
CA HIS A 237 -2.51 -20.93 36.91
C HIS A 237 -3.16 -22.21 37.46
N ARG A 238 -3.76 -23.02 36.57
CA ARG A 238 -4.50 -24.26 36.90
C ARG A 238 -5.78 -24.06 37.72
N THR A 239 -6.28 -22.84 37.88
CA THR A 239 -7.60 -22.58 38.47
C THR A 239 -8.70 -22.60 37.42
N LEU A 240 -9.96 -22.66 37.85
CA LEU A 240 -11.13 -22.52 36.97
C LEU A 240 -11.11 -21.20 36.18
N LEU A 241 -10.64 -20.11 36.77
CA LEU A 241 -10.51 -18.83 36.07
C LEU A 241 -9.55 -18.94 34.89
N ASP A 242 -8.41 -19.62 35.06
CA ASP A 242 -7.47 -19.87 33.97
C ASP A 242 -8.11 -20.74 32.87
N SER A 243 -8.78 -21.82 33.24
CA SER A 243 -9.43 -22.73 32.28
C SER A 243 -10.56 -22.04 31.50
N VAL A 244 -11.52 -21.40 32.17
CA VAL A 244 -12.68 -20.75 31.54
C VAL A 244 -12.24 -19.63 30.61
N THR A 245 -11.34 -18.75 31.06
CA THR A 245 -10.85 -17.66 30.21
C THR A 245 -10.02 -18.17 29.04
N SER A 246 -9.28 -19.28 29.20
CA SER A 246 -8.59 -19.94 28.07
C SER A 246 -9.60 -20.43 27.04
N VAL A 247 -10.65 -21.13 27.48
CA VAL A 247 -11.70 -21.63 26.58
C VAL A 247 -12.35 -20.49 25.81
N LEU A 248 -12.74 -19.40 26.49
CA LEU A 248 -13.36 -18.24 25.82
C LEU A 248 -12.44 -17.61 24.78
N VAL A 249 -11.17 -17.42 25.13
CA VAL A 249 -10.18 -16.79 24.26
C VAL A 249 -9.85 -17.69 23.05
N PHE A 250 -9.71 -19.01 23.24
CA PHE A 250 -9.48 -19.95 22.15
C PHE A 250 -10.72 -20.18 21.29
N LEU A 251 -11.91 -20.15 21.88
CA LEU A 251 -13.17 -20.22 21.12
C LEU A 251 -13.28 -19.04 20.16
N GLY A 252 -13.00 -17.83 20.64
CA GLY A 252 -12.96 -16.64 19.80
C GLY A 252 -11.92 -16.78 18.68
N TYR A 253 -10.71 -17.21 19.01
CA TYR A 253 -9.63 -17.39 18.04
C TYR A 253 -9.93 -18.45 16.96
N SER A 254 -10.72 -19.47 17.30
CA SER A 254 -11.08 -20.56 16.39
C SER A 254 -12.04 -20.11 15.28
N ILE A 255 -12.74 -18.99 15.46
CA ILE A 255 -13.65 -18.43 14.48
C ILE A 255 -12.88 -17.42 13.62
N PRO A 256 -12.81 -17.59 12.29
CA PRO A 256 -12.26 -16.56 11.42
C PRO A 256 -12.98 -15.22 11.64
N SER A 257 -12.25 -14.12 11.83
CA SER A 257 -12.83 -12.83 12.23
C SER A 257 -13.91 -12.30 11.28
N PHE A 258 -13.76 -12.53 9.98
CA PHE A 258 -14.76 -12.13 8.99
C PHE A 258 -16.03 -13.01 9.04
N VAL A 259 -15.89 -14.31 9.37
CA VAL A 259 -17.03 -15.21 9.57
C VAL A 259 -17.80 -14.79 10.81
N LEU A 260 -17.09 -14.44 11.89
CA LEU A 260 -17.71 -13.83 13.07
C LEU A 260 -18.49 -12.57 12.67
N GLY A 261 -17.91 -11.71 11.82
CA GLY A 261 -18.59 -10.53 11.29
C GLY A 261 -19.90 -10.84 10.57
N ILE A 262 -19.92 -11.85 9.70
CA ILE A 262 -21.14 -12.29 9.00
C ILE A 262 -22.21 -12.75 10.02
N PHE A 263 -21.81 -13.53 11.03
CA PHE A 263 -22.72 -13.94 12.11
C PHE A 263 -23.26 -12.73 12.87
N LEU A 264 -22.38 -11.81 13.29
CA LEU A 264 -22.77 -10.62 14.02
C LEU A 264 -23.76 -9.75 13.23
N LEU A 265 -23.48 -9.49 11.94
CA LEU A 265 -24.39 -8.76 11.07
C LEU A 265 -25.74 -9.47 10.92
N THR A 266 -25.75 -10.79 10.73
CA THR A 266 -26.98 -11.54 10.50
C THR A 266 -27.94 -11.44 11.70
N PHE A 267 -27.43 -11.59 12.93
CA PHE A 267 -28.28 -11.60 14.12
C PHE A 267 -28.53 -10.20 14.67
N PHE A 268 -27.46 -9.43 14.89
CA PHE A 268 -27.54 -8.17 15.62
C PHE A 268 -27.95 -6.99 14.72
N ALA A 269 -27.61 -7.03 13.43
CA ALA A 269 -28.03 -5.99 12.49
C ALA A 269 -29.31 -6.40 11.73
N ALA A 270 -29.27 -7.48 10.94
CA ALA A 270 -30.37 -7.83 10.04
C ALA A 270 -31.61 -8.40 10.76
N ARG A 271 -31.44 -9.31 11.73
CA ARG A 271 -32.58 -9.97 12.40
C ARG A 271 -33.17 -9.13 13.53
N TRP A 272 -32.33 -8.57 14.40
CA TRP A 272 -32.79 -7.82 15.57
C TRP A 272 -32.80 -6.31 15.39
N GLY A 273 -32.12 -5.75 14.39
CA GLY A 273 -32.11 -4.31 14.14
C GLY A 273 -31.42 -3.50 15.24
N TRP A 274 -30.52 -4.09 16.02
CA TRP A 274 -29.81 -3.39 17.10
C TRP A 274 -28.66 -2.52 16.59
N PHE A 275 -28.06 -2.93 15.48
CA PHE A 275 -26.92 -2.24 14.87
C PHE A 275 -27.14 -2.03 13.37
N PRO A 276 -26.44 -1.05 12.76
CA PRO A 276 -26.43 -0.84 11.32
C PRO A 276 -25.83 -2.03 10.57
N ILE A 277 -26.26 -2.21 9.32
CA ILE A 277 -25.78 -3.29 8.44
C ILE A 277 -24.49 -2.96 7.69
N ALA A 278 -24.17 -1.67 7.54
CA ALA A 278 -23.08 -1.19 6.68
C ALA A 278 -22.61 0.22 7.09
N GLY A 279 -21.40 0.57 6.67
CA GLY A 279 -20.86 1.93 6.80
C GLY A 279 -20.19 2.22 8.14
N PHE A 280 -19.46 3.33 8.18
CA PHE A 280 -18.72 3.78 9.39
C PHE A 280 -19.51 4.78 10.25
N VAL A 281 -20.42 5.53 9.63
CA VAL A 281 -21.30 6.52 10.25
C VAL A 281 -22.61 6.60 9.45
N SER A 282 -23.67 7.14 10.04
CA SER A 282 -24.93 7.41 9.33
C SER A 282 -24.85 8.58 8.34
N ALA A 283 -25.82 8.67 7.43
CA ALA A 283 -25.90 9.75 6.45
C ALA A 283 -26.11 11.12 7.12
N GLU A 284 -26.82 11.16 8.24
CA GLU A 284 -27.12 12.38 8.99
C GLU A 284 -26.01 12.76 9.98
N PHE A 285 -24.89 12.03 10.03
CA PHE A 285 -23.83 12.17 11.04
C PHE A 285 -23.37 13.61 11.23
N ASP A 286 -23.20 14.36 10.15
CA ASP A 286 -22.73 15.75 10.21
C ASP A 286 -23.69 16.68 10.95
N THR A 287 -24.99 16.37 10.94
CA THR A 287 -26.05 17.15 11.59
C THR A 287 -26.28 16.79 13.06
N LEU A 288 -25.70 15.69 13.54
CA LEU A 288 -25.88 15.23 14.92
C LEU A 288 -25.13 16.13 15.91
N SER A 289 -25.68 16.22 17.14
CA SER A 289 -24.96 16.78 18.29
C SER A 289 -23.75 15.91 18.64
N LEU A 290 -22.80 16.44 19.41
CA LEU A 290 -21.61 15.68 19.80
C LEU A 290 -21.93 14.32 20.49
N PRO A 291 -22.89 14.24 21.44
CA PRO A 291 -23.32 12.95 21.99
C PRO A 291 -23.94 12.03 20.93
N GLY A 292 -24.70 12.60 19.98
CA GLY A 292 -25.27 11.86 18.86
C GLY A 292 -24.20 11.26 17.96
N LYS A 293 -23.17 12.02 17.61
CA LYS A 293 -22.02 11.54 16.82
C LYS A 293 -21.29 10.39 17.53
N ILE A 294 -21.10 10.47 18.84
CA ILE A 294 -20.44 9.40 19.62
C ILE A 294 -21.31 8.13 19.63
N ALA A 295 -22.62 8.26 19.84
CA ALA A 295 -23.54 7.14 19.83
C ALA A 295 -23.63 6.48 18.45
N ASP A 296 -23.71 7.28 17.39
CA ASP A 296 -23.72 6.82 16.00
C ASP A 296 -22.44 6.05 15.67
N LEU A 297 -21.28 6.62 16.02
CA LEU A 297 -19.99 5.98 15.81
C LEU A 297 -19.89 4.66 16.59
N PHE A 298 -20.36 4.61 17.84
CA PHE A 298 -20.39 3.38 18.61
C PHE A 298 -21.28 2.31 17.96
N GLN A 299 -22.46 2.68 17.47
CA GLN A 299 -23.37 1.75 16.79
C GLN A 299 -22.75 1.19 15.52
N HIS A 300 -22.10 1.99 14.69
CA HIS A 300 -21.46 1.49 13.47
C HIS A 300 -20.18 0.70 13.76
N ALA A 301 -19.40 1.10 14.78
CA ALA A 301 -18.09 0.51 15.05
C ALA A 301 -18.10 -0.73 15.93
N ALA A 302 -19.15 -0.98 16.74
CA ALA A 302 -19.13 -2.03 17.74
C ALA A 302 -18.91 -3.44 17.16
N LEU A 303 -19.71 -3.83 16.16
CA LEU A 303 -19.61 -5.18 15.56
C LEU A 303 -18.30 -5.39 14.77
N PRO A 304 -17.86 -4.46 13.90
CA PRO A 304 -16.55 -4.57 13.26
C PRO A 304 -15.42 -4.65 14.28
N LEU A 305 -15.44 -3.81 15.32
CA LEU A 305 -14.39 -3.78 16.35
C LEU A 305 -14.26 -5.12 17.08
N VAL A 306 -15.38 -5.78 17.41
CA VAL A 306 -15.34 -7.14 17.99
C VAL A 306 -14.59 -8.12 17.08
N CYS A 307 -14.79 -8.01 15.76
CA CYS A 307 -14.08 -8.83 14.78
C CYS A 307 -12.58 -8.51 14.71
N TYR A 308 -12.20 -7.25 14.85
CA TYR A 308 -10.78 -6.85 14.93
C TYR A 308 -10.10 -7.37 16.21
N LEU A 309 -10.82 -7.42 17.34
CA LEU A 309 -10.27 -7.81 18.64
C LEU A 309 -10.06 -9.33 18.79
N VAL A 310 -10.96 -10.15 18.23
CA VAL A 310 -11.08 -11.58 18.57
C VAL A 310 -9.78 -12.36 18.35
N GLY A 311 -9.06 -12.10 17.26
CA GLY A 311 -7.81 -12.79 16.94
C GLY A 311 -6.64 -12.35 17.82
N ALA A 312 -6.57 -11.05 18.15
CA ALA A 312 -5.46 -10.49 18.92
C ALA A 312 -5.49 -10.92 20.39
N PHE A 313 -6.68 -11.20 20.93
CA PHE A 313 -6.87 -11.56 22.33
C PHE A 313 -6.17 -12.86 22.71
N ALA A 314 -6.23 -13.87 21.86
CA ALA A 314 -5.57 -15.15 22.12
C ALA A 314 -4.06 -15.04 22.12
N PHE A 315 -3.52 -14.39 21.10
CA PHE A 315 -2.08 -14.22 20.97
C PHE A 315 -1.50 -13.45 22.16
N LEU A 316 -1.99 -12.23 22.44
CA LEU A 316 -1.38 -11.38 23.48
C LEU A 316 -1.59 -11.93 24.90
N THR A 317 -2.79 -12.47 25.20
CA THR A 317 -3.07 -13.03 26.54
C THR A 317 -2.17 -14.22 26.84
N MET A 318 -2.00 -15.13 25.87
CA MET A 318 -1.15 -16.31 26.05
C MET A 318 0.33 -15.95 26.05
N LEU A 319 0.75 -14.99 25.22
CA LEU A 319 2.11 -14.48 25.23
C LEU A 319 2.49 -13.93 26.61
N VAL A 320 1.66 -13.06 27.21
CA VAL A 320 1.91 -12.51 28.55
C VAL A 320 1.88 -13.61 29.61
N LYS A 321 0.89 -14.51 29.55
CA LYS A 321 0.76 -15.61 30.51
C LYS A 321 1.99 -16.51 30.52
N ASN A 322 2.41 -16.99 29.36
CA ASN A 322 3.49 -17.97 29.25
C ASN A 322 4.83 -17.35 29.66
N ASN A 323 5.13 -16.13 29.18
CA ASN A 323 6.35 -15.43 29.57
C ASN A 323 6.41 -15.14 31.08
N LEU A 324 5.27 -14.86 31.71
CA LEU A 324 5.22 -14.66 33.15
C LEU A 324 5.41 -15.95 33.93
N LEU A 325 4.83 -17.07 33.49
CA LEU A 325 5.06 -18.38 34.11
C LEU A 325 6.53 -18.78 34.03
N ASP A 326 7.16 -18.59 32.87
CA ASP A 326 8.58 -18.91 32.68
C ASP A 326 9.49 -18.04 33.57
N ASN A 327 9.21 -16.72 33.64
CA ASN A 327 9.97 -15.83 34.50
C ASN A 327 9.74 -16.09 36.00
N LEU A 328 8.53 -16.47 36.42
CA LEU A 328 8.27 -16.85 37.81
C LEU A 328 9.06 -18.09 38.23
N ALA A 329 9.36 -18.99 37.29
CA ALA A 329 10.18 -20.18 37.54
C ALA A 329 11.69 -19.88 37.57
N ALA A 330 12.13 -18.68 37.18
CA ALA A 330 13.53 -18.35 37.04
C ALA A 330 14.26 -18.16 38.39
N ASP A 331 15.56 -18.45 38.41
CA ASP A 331 16.38 -18.45 39.63
C ASP A 331 16.39 -17.09 40.34
N HIS A 332 16.46 -15.98 39.59
CA HIS A 332 16.44 -14.64 40.18
C HIS A 332 15.15 -14.33 40.96
N VAL A 333 14.01 -14.90 40.54
CA VAL A 333 12.73 -14.76 41.26
C VAL A 333 12.70 -15.68 42.48
N ARG A 334 13.22 -16.91 42.36
CA ARG A 334 13.36 -17.84 43.50
C ARG A 334 14.27 -17.27 44.58
N THR A 335 15.41 -16.67 44.20
CA THR A 335 16.30 -15.98 45.13
C THR A 335 15.60 -14.81 45.82
N ALA A 336 14.87 -13.97 45.07
CA ALA A 336 14.12 -12.86 45.66
C ALA A 336 13.10 -13.34 46.72
N MET A 337 12.35 -14.40 46.43
CA MET A 337 11.42 -15.02 47.38
C MET A 337 12.15 -15.61 48.60
N ALA A 338 13.28 -16.29 48.39
CA ALA A 338 14.09 -16.86 49.48
C ALA A 338 14.68 -15.77 50.41
N THR A 339 14.95 -14.58 49.87
CA THR A 339 15.41 -13.41 50.64
C THR A 339 14.27 -12.62 51.31
N GLY A 340 13.02 -13.07 51.21
CA GLY A 340 11.87 -12.49 51.92
C GLY A 340 10.90 -11.67 51.07
N ALA A 341 11.05 -11.63 49.74
CA ALA A 341 10.07 -10.96 48.88
C ALA A 341 8.71 -11.68 48.93
N THR A 342 7.63 -10.91 49.09
CA THR A 342 6.27 -11.45 49.04
C THR A 342 5.92 -11.97 47.64
N HIS A 343 4.92 -12.86 47.52
CA HIS A 343 4.48 -13.36 46.20
C HIS A 343 4.09 -12.22 45.24
N ARG A 344 3.45 -11.16 45.76
CA ARG A 344 3.09 -9.97 44.96
C ARG A 344 4.33 -9.24 44.45
N GLU A 345 5.36 -9.09 45.28
CA GLU A 345 6.63 -8.49 44.85
C GLU A 345 7.35 -9.38 43.84
N ALA A 346 7.41 -10.69 44.07
CA ALA A 346 7.99 -11.64 43.13
C ALA A 346 7.34 -11.51 41.73
N VAL A 347 6.01 -11.41 41.66
CA VAL A 347 5.29 -11.24 40.40
C VAL A 347 5.54 -9.87 39.77
N PHE A 348 5.18 -8.77 40.45
CA PHE A 348 5.12 -7.45 39.80
C PHE A 348 6.47 -6.74 39.72
N LYS A 349 7.38 -7.00 40.68
CA LYS A 349 8.69 -6.34 40.75
C LYS A 349 9.80 -7.16 40.07
N HIS A 350 9.77 -8.48 40.19
CA HIS A 350 10.86 -9.34 39.72
C HIS A 350 10.55 -10.06 38.40
N ALA A 351 9.37 -10.66 38.25
CA ALA A 351 9.04 -11.46 37.06
C ALA A 351 8.43 -10.64 35.90
N LEU A 352 7.43 -9.79 36.18
CA LEU A 352 6.61 -9.15 35.15
C LEU A 352 7.42 -8.25 34.20
N ARG A 353 8.37 -7.48 34.72
CA ARG A 353 9.21 -6.59 33.90
C ARG A 353 9.94 -7.37 32.80
N ASN A 354 10.53 -8.51 33.14
CA ASN A 354 11.24 -9.36 32.19
C ASN A 354 10.28 -10.12 31.27
N SER A 355 9.06 -10.39 31.74
CA SER A 355 8.01 -11.06 30.97
C SER A 355 7.41 -10.20 29.86
N LEU A 356 7.55 -8.88 29.94
CA LEU A 356 7.04 -7.94 28.93
C LEU A 356 8.04 -7.66 27.80
N ILE A 357 9.29 -8.14 27.90
CA ILE A 357 10.30 -7.94 26.84
C ILE A 357 9.83 -8.52 25.50
N PRO A 358 9.28 -9.76 25.43
CA PRO A 358 8.77 -10.30 24.16
C PRO A 358 7.55 -9.53 23.64
N VAL A 359 6.73 -8.97 24.53
CA VAL A 359 5.60 -8.11 24.14
C VAL A 359 6.13 -6.84 23.47
N ALA A 360 7.14 -6.19 24.07
CA ALA A 360 7.82 -5.03 23.50
C ALA A 360 8.46 -5.34 22.13
N ALA A 361 9.03 -6.53 21.97
CA ALA A 361 9.64 -7.00 20.71
C ALA A 361 8.62 -7.20 19.58
N THR A 362 7.34 -7.46 19.90
CA THR A 362 6.27 -7.58 18.90
C THR A 362 5.58 -6.25 18.59
N PHE A 363 5.89 -5.19 19.33
CA PHE A 363 5.22 -3.88 19.20
C PHE A 363 5.38 -3.28 17.81
N GLY A 364 6.45 -3.61 17.08
CA GLY A 364 6.72 -3.04 15.75
C GLY A 364 5.62 -3.32 14.73
N GLY A 365 4.90 -4.44 14.86
CA GLY A 365 3.75 -4.76 14.02
C GLY A 365 2.54 -3.85 14.25
N VAL A 366 2.39 -3.25 15.44
CA VAL A 366 1.21 -2.45 15.81
C VAL A 366 1.02 -1.25 14.87
N LEU A 367 2.12 -0.60 14.45
CA LEU A 367 2.03 0.55 13.54
C LEU A 367 1.47 0.17 12.17
N THR A 368 1.72 -1.05 11.70
CA THR A 368 1.13 -1.53 10.44
C THR A 368 -0.36 -1.80 10.57
N ILE A 369 -0.85 -2.20 11.75
CA ILE A 369 -2.29 -2.43 12.01
C ILE A 369 -3.08 -1.12 11.89
N PHE A 370 -2.47 0.01 12.24
CA PHE A 370 -3.12 1.33 12.19
C PHE A 370 -3.50 1.78 10.78
N VAL A 371 -2.76 1.34 9.76
CA VAL A 371 -2.96 1.80 8.37
C VAL A 371 -3.18 0.63 7.40
N GLY A 372 -2.93 -0.61 7.84
CA GLY A 372 -3.13 -1.81 7.02
C GLY A 372 -4.59 -2.16 6.82
N GLY A 373 -5.43 -1.86 7.82
CA GLY A 373 -6.84 -2.28 7.80
C GLY A 373 -7.00 -3.80 7.78
N ASN A 374 -8.24 -4.26 7.65
CA ASN A 374 -8.55 -5.67 7.42
C ASN A 374 -9.61 -5.77 6.34
N PHE A 375 -9.17 -6.06 5.11
CA PHE A 375 -10.04 -6.03 3.95
C PHE A 375 -11.26 -6.97 4.06
N LEU A 376 -11.14 -8.11 4.74
CA LEU A 376 -12.27 -9.03 4.90
C LEU A 376 -13.32 -8.44 5.85
N ILE A 377 -12.90 -7.89 6.98
CA ILE A 377 -13.82 -7.24 7.92
C ILE A 377 -14.44 -6.01 7.24
N GLU A 378 -13.61 -5.17 6.64
CA GLU A 378 -14.08 -3.97 5.93
C GLU A 378 -15.05 -4.31 4.79
N LYS A 379 -14.83 -5.39 4.05
CA LYS A 379 -15.76 -5.82 3.01
C LYS A 379 -17.09 -6.34 3.56
N VAL A 380 -17.06 -7.06 4.68
CA VAL A 380 -18.26 -7.60 5.34
C VAL A 380 -19.15 -6.48 5.86
N PHE A 381 -18.56 -5.44 6.45
CA PHE A 381 -19.29 -4.30 7.04
C PHE A 381 -19.41 -3.09 6.11
N ASP A 382 -18.96 -3.21 4.86
CA ASP A 382 -18.90 -2.11 3.87
C ASP A 382 -18.27 -0.83 4.43
N ILE A 383 -17.11 -1.01 5.07
CA ILE A 383 -16.34 0.08 5.66
C ILE A 383 -15.28 0.51 4.66
N ASP A 384 -15.25 1.82 4.39
CA ASP A 384 -14.40 2.40 3.36
C ASP A 384 -12.95 2.65 3.87
N GLY A 385 -12.31 1.63 4.45
CA GLY A 385 -10.96 1.72 5.01
C GLY A 385 -9.83 1.43 4.01
N MET A 386 -8.61 1.41 4.53
CA MET A 386 -7.39 1.09 3.77
C MET A 386 -7.38 -0.35 3.27
N GLY A 387 -7.94 -1.30 4.02
CA GLY A 387 -8.00 -2.70 3.62
C GLY A 387 -8.85 -2.89 2.36
N LEU A 388 -10.04 -2.27 2.34
CA LEU A 388 -10.95 -2.33 1.21
C LEU A 388 -10.40 -1.60 -0.02
N LEU A 389 -9.73 -0.45 0.16
CA LEU A 389 -9.06 0.28 -0.92
C LEU A 389 -8.04 -0.61 -1.65
N VAL A 390 -7.21 -1.31 -0.89
CA VAL A 390 -6.15 -2.18 -1.44
C VAL A 390 -6.74 -3.43 -2.07
N PHE A 391 -7.75 -4.02 -1.45
CA PHE A 391 -8.44 -5.18 -2.03
C PHE A 391 -9.10 -4.84 -3.36
N ASN A 392 -9.81 -3.71 -3.43
CA ASN A 392 -10.38 -3.23 -4.69
C ASN A 392 -9.27 -2.96 -5.71
N GLY A 393 -8.17 -2.32 -5.31
CA GLY A 393 -7.02 -2.09 -6.19
C GLY A 393 -6.36 -3.38 -6.70
N LEU A 394 -6.33 -4.46 -5.91
CA LEU A 394 -5.86 -5.77 -6.37
C LEU A 394 -6.82 -6.39 -7.39
N LEU A 395 -8.13 -6.33 -7.14
CA LEU A 395 -9.15 -6.88 -8.04
C LEU A 395 -9.21 -6.13 -9.37
N THR A 396 -9.14 -4.80 -9.34
CA THR A 396 -9.16 -3.94 -10.54
C THR A 396 -7.78 -3.73 -11.15
N ARG A 397 -6.73 -4.35 -10.56
CA ARG A 397 -5.34 -4.25 -10.99
C ARG A 397 -4.84 -2.80 -11.05
N ASP A 398 -5.24 -2.00 -10.07
CA ASP A 398 -4.75 -0.65 -9.81
C ASP A 398 -3.38 -0.70 -9.11
N TYR A 399 -2.36 -0.97 -9.91
CA TYR A 399 -0.99 -1.11 -9.42
C TYR A 399 -0.46 0.14 -8.68
N PRO A 400 -0.74 1.39 -9.10
CA PRO A 400 -0.35 2.57 -8.32
C PRO A 400 -0.88 2.56 -6.88
N VAL A 401 -2.15 2.20 -6.66
CA VAL A 401 -2.73 2.09 -5.32
C VAL A 401 -2.03 1.00 -4.49
N VAL A 402 -1.83 -0.18 -5.08
CA VAL A 402 -1.15 -1.30 -4.42
C VAL A 402 0.30 -0.94 -4.06
N MET A 403 1.04 -0.34 -5.00
CA MET A 403 2.42 0.13 -4.77
C MET A 403 2.48 1.21 -3.69
N GLY A 404 1.55 2.16 -3.70
CA GLY A 404 1.44 3.20 -2.69
C GLY A 404 1.24 2.61 -1.30
N GLN A 405 0.28 1.68 -1.14
CA GLN A 405 0.03 1.05 0.15
C GLN A 405 1.22 0.23 0.64
N VAL A 406 1.80 -0.62 -0.21
CA VAL A 406 2.94 -1.45 0.18
C VAL A 406 4.11 -0.59 0.65
N THR A 407 4.32 0.56 0.01
CA THR A 407 5.35 1.51 0.41
C THR A 407 5.07 2.11 1.79
N VAL A 408 3.83 2.54 2.05
CA VAL A 408 3.41 3.08 3.36
C VAL A 408 3.55 2.02 4.45
N LEU A 409 3.07 0.80 4.21
CA LEU A 409 3.16 -0.29 5.18
C LEU A 409 4.59 -0.73 5.44
N ALA A 410 5.44 -0.82 4.42
CA ALA A 410 6.85 -1.13 4.58
C ALA A 410 7.55 -0.07 5.43
N LEU A 411 7.28 1.22 5.18
CA LEU A 411 7.83 2.31 5.98
C LEU A 411 7.36 2.23 7.44
N LEU A 412 6.06 2.02 7.68
CA LEU A 412 5.51 1.87 9.03
C LEU A 412 6.07 0.65 9.76
N LEU A 413 6.28 -0.46 9.06
CA LEU A 413 6.91 -1.66 9.62
C LEU A 413 8.36 -1.37 10.03
N LEU A 414 9.14 -0.70 9.20
CA LEU A 414 10.53 -0.36 9.49
C LEU A 414 10.64 0.63 10.66
N ILE A 415 9.75 1.64 10.71
CA ILE A 415 9.64 2.55 11.86
C ILE A 415 9.23 1.77 13.11
N GLY A 416 8.22 0.90 13.01
CA GLY A 416 7.74 0.07 14.11
C GLY A 416 8.83 -0.83 14.67
N ASN A 417 9.65 -1.42 13.80
CA ASN A 417 10.80 -2.22 14.19
C ASN A 417 11.85 -1.41 14.97
N ILE A 418 12.04 -0.12 14.66
CA ILE A 418 12.92 0.76 15.44
C ILE A 418 12.30 1.08 16.81
N VAL A 419 10.99 1.37 16.84
CA VAL A 419 10.26 1.61 18.10
C VAL A 419 10.31 0.38 19.00
N SER A 420 10.15 -0.81 18.43
CA SER A 420 10.21 -2.07 19.17
C SER A 420 11.57 -2.31 19.82
N ASP A 421 12.67 -2.09 19.08
CA ASP A 421 14.01 -2.18 19.66
C ASP A 421 14.22 -1.20 20.81
N PHE A 422 13.69 0.01 20.69
CA PHE A 422 13.74 1.03 21.75
C PHE A 422 12.97 0.60 22.98
N LEU A 423 11.76 0.05 22.82
CA LEU A 423 10.97 -0.50 23.92
C LEU A 423 11.69 -1.67 24.61
N VAL A 424 12.32 -2.55 23.84
CA VAL A 424 13.14 -3.66 24.37
C VAL A 424 14.34 -3.12 25.16
N ALA A 425 15.05 -2.11 24.63
CA ALA A 425 16.19 -1.49 25.30
C ALA A 425 15.80 -0.83 26.64
N LEU A 426 14.62 -0.21 26.69
CA LEU A 426 14.06 0.37 27.92
C LEU A 426 13.64 -0.71 28.93
N ALA A 427 13.05 -1.79 28.45
CA ALA A 427 12.60 -2.89 29.30
C ALA A 427 13.77 -3.62 29.96
N ASP A 428 14.82 -3.91 29.19
CA ASP A 428 16.03 -4.60 29.65
C ASP A 428 17.32 -3.80 29.38
N PRO A 429 17.87 -3.12 30.41
CA PRO A 429 19.14 -2.38 30.30
C PRO A 429 20.36 -3.23 29.98
N ARG A 430 20.27 -4.56 30.09
CA ARG A 430 21.36 -5.50 29.78
C ARG A 430 21.50 -5.75 28.28
N VAL A 431 20.49 -5.39 27.49
CA VAL A 431 20.53 -5.47 26.03
C VAL A 431 21.52 -4.43 25.51
N SER A 432 22.77 -4.86 25.38
CA SER A 432 23.84 -4.12 24.73
C SER A 432 23.79 -4.41 23.23
N TYR A 433 23.12 -3.54 22.47
CA TYR A 433 23.27 -3.53 21.01
C TYR A 433 24.70 -3.04 20.69
N ARG A 434 25.59 -3.98 20.36
CA ARG A 434 26.95 -3.73 19.84
C ARG A 434 26.92 -3.43 18.36
#